data_AF-A0A553QT26-F1
#
_entry.id   AF-A0A553QT26-F1
#
_cell.length_a   1.000
_cell.length_b   1.000
_cell.length_c   1.000
_cell.angle_alpha   90.00
_cell.angle_beta   90.00
_cell.angle_gamma   90.00
#
_symmetry.space_group_name_H-M   'P 1'
#
loop_
_entity.id
_entity.type
_entity.pdbx_description
1 polymer ?
#
loop_
_entity_poly.entity_id
_entity_poly.type
_entity_poly.pdbx_seq_one_letter_code
_entity_poly.pdbx_strand_id
1 'polypeptide(L)'
;MHGNLLKNPNADEDLEHWEVTENGGDGWKAENMPGDCGESHSDESITKYFATSFEYSCRADCGASYTLTVSLLDENHETSHTFVDYGPGLRFISFEHGGQDTKYWQGWFGIRVTGSSVTIDI
;
A
#
# COMPACT_ATOMS: atom_id res chain seq x y z
N MET A 1 -20.60 8.00 10.43
CA MET A 1 -19.19 8.26 10.74
C MET A 1 -18.42 7.48 9.69
N HIS A 2 -18.09 8.12 8.56
CA HIS A 2 -17.37 7.50 7.45
C HIS A 2 -15.90 7.85 7.66
N GLY A 3 -15.12 6.91 8.19
CA GLY A 3 -13.70 7.11 8.45
C GLY A 3 -12.91 5.93 7.90
N ASN A 4 -11.65 6.17 7.54
CA ASN A 4 -10.74 5.12 7.12
C ASN A 4 -10.61 4.08 8.24
N LEU A 5 -10.79 2.81 7.91
CA LEU A 5 -10.61 1.68 8.83
C LEU A 5 -9.14 1.28 8.97
N LEU A 6 -8.30 1.67 8.02
CA LEU A 6 -6.85 1.44 8.10
C LEU A 6 -6.22 2.45 9.07
N LYS A 7 -5.30 1.95 9.89
CA LYS A 7 -4.45 2.77 10.74
C LYS A 7 -3.15 3.07 10.03
N ASN A 8 -2.58 4.25 10.32
CA ASN A 8 -1.30 4.69 9.78
C ASN A 8 -1.16 4.47 8.25
N PRO A 9 -2.11 4.96 7.42
CA PRO A 9 -2.09 4.72 5.97
C PRO A 9 -0.98 5.47 5.22
N ASN A 10 -0.37 6.47 5.88
CA ASN A 10 0.60 7.39 5.28
C ASN A 10 2.03 7.18 5.80
N ALA A 11 2.27 6.19 6.67
CA ALA A 11 3.55 5.98 7.35
C ALA A 11 3.96 7.11 8.33
N ASP A 12 2.98 7.86 8.85
CA ASP A 12 3.20 8.91 9.86
C ASP A 12 3.84 8.34 11.13
N GLU A 13 3.41 7.14 11.51
CA GLU A 13 3.87 6.36 12.68
C GLU A 13 4.84 5.24 12.25
N ASP A 14 5.67 5.49 11.23
CA ASP A 14 6.58 4.52 10.62
C ASP A 14 5.82 3.23 10.23
N LEU A 15 6.28 2.06 10.67
CA LEU A 15 5.63 0.75 10.40
C LEU A 15 4.63 0.33 11.49
N GLU A 16 4.29 1.22 12.45
CA GLU A 16 3.31 0.87 13.48
C GLU A 16 1.94 0.57 12.85
N HIS A 17 1.21 -0.37 13.49
CA HIS A 17 -0.07 -0.90 13.04
C HIS A 17 -0.06 -1.78 11.79
N TRP A 18 1.10 -1.93 11.14
CA TRP A 18 1.30 -2.84 10.02
C TRP A 18 2.09 -4.07 10.46
N GLU A 19 1.69 -5.24 9.98
CA GLU A 19 2.48 -6.47 10.10
C GLU A 19 3.30 -6.65 8.83
N VAL A 20 4.63 -6.60 8.97
CA VAL A 20 5.52 -6.91 7.84
C VAL A 20 5.52 -8.43 7.64
N THR A 21 4.72 -8.89 6.68
CA THR A 21 4.57 -10.30 6.35
C THR A 21 5.77 -10.83 5.56
N GLU A 22 6.35 -10.00 4.69
CA GLU A 22 7.58 -10.28 3.95
C GLU A 22 8.45 -9.02 3.85
N ASN A 23 9.77 -9.21 3.94
CA ASN A 23 10.74 -8.12 4.04
C ASN A 23 11.93 -8.39 3.11
N GLY A 24 11.68 -8.42 1.81
CA GLY A 24 12.69 -8.70 0.80
C GLY A 24 13.72 -7.57 0.64
N GLY A 25 14.96 -7.90 0.29
CA GLY A 25 16.04 -6.92 0.07
C GLY A 25 16.43 -6.16 1.34
N ASP A 26 16.50 -4.82 1.26
CA ASP A 26 16.73 -3.94 2.41
C ASP A 26 15.44 -3.68 3.24
N GLY A 27 14.34 -4.32 2.85
CA GLY A 27 13.07 -4.30 3.56
C GLY A 27 12.21 -3.05 3.36
N TRP A 28 11.16 -2.94 4.17
CA TRP A 28 10.25 -1.80 4.19
C TRP A 28 10.83 -0.61 4.95
N LYS A 29 10.53 0.59 4.45
CA LYS A 29 10.94 1.84 5.10
C LYS A 29 9.87 2.92 4.95
N ALA A 30 9.62 3.66 6.02
CA ALA A 30 8.86 4.90 5.97
C ALA A 30 9.80 6.05 5.57
N GLU A 31 9.41 6.83 4.56
CA GLU A 31 10.20 7.97 4.06
C GLU A 31 9.34 9.22 3.92
N ASN A 32 9.99 10.38 4.04
CA ASN A 32 9.34 11.67 3.81
C ASN A 32 9.21 11.96 2.31
N MET A 33 8.11 12.59 1.94
CA MET A 33 7.83 13.10 0.62
C MET A 33 8.37 14.54 0.47
N PRO A 34 8.84 14.96 -0.73
CA PRO A 34 9.08 14.14 -1.92
C PRO A 34 10.32 13.27 -1.75
N GLY A 35 10.18 11.98 -2.12
CA GLY A 35 11.31 11.05 -2.17
C GLY A 35 12.30 11.40 -3.27
N ASP A 36 13.45 10.72 -3.31
CA ASP A 36 14.43 10.93 -4.38
C ASP A 36 13.80 10.66 -5.76
N CYS A 37 13.90 11.63 -6.67
CA CYS A 37 13.24 11.64 -7.98
C CYS A 37 11.70 11.46 -7.96
N GLY A 38 11.03 11.70 -6.83
CA GLY A 38 9.57 11.61 -6.69
C GLY A 38 8.86 12.97 -6.79
N GLU A 39 7.61 12.94 -7.23
CA GLU A 39 6.71 14.09 -7.17
C GLU A 39 5.98 14.13 -5.82
N SER A 40 5.51 15.32 -5.43
CA SER A 40 4.62 15.47 -4.27
C SER A 40 3.25 14.85 -4.56
N HIS A 41 2.59 14.36 -3.51
CA HIS A 41 1.22 13.90 -3.59
C HIS A 41 0.27 15.08 -3.86
N SER A 42 -0.83 14.83 -4.55
CA SER A 42 -1.87 15.84 -4.84
C SER A 42 -2.55 16.36 -3.58
N ASP A 43 -2.61 15.52 -2.54
CA ASP A 43 -3.02 15.89 -1.18
C ASP A 43 -1.80 16.32 -0.34
N GLU A 44 -1.75 17.61 0.01
CA GLU A 44 -0.67 18.22 0.79
C GLU A 44 -0.59 17.72 2.24
N SER A 45 -1.64 17.05 2.75
CA SER A 45 -1.62 16.46 4.09
C SER A 45 -0.79 15.17 4.15
N ILE A 46 -0.52 14.56 2.99
CA ILE A 46 0.29 13.35 2.88
C ILE A 46 1.76 13.74 2.73
N THR A 47 2.51 13.56 3.81
CA THR A 47 3.93 13.96 3.87
C THR A 47 4.90 12.79 3.90
N LYS A 48 4.39 11.56 3.98
CA LYS A 48 5.18 10.33 4.06
C LYS A 48 4.60 9.21 3.20
N TYR A 49 5.42 8.19 2.96
CA TYR A 49 5.05 6.99 2.24
C TYR A 49 5.87 5.77 2.72
N PHE A 50 5.35 4.58 2.46
CA PHE A 50 6.06 3.31 2.61
C PHE A 50 6.83 2.98 1.31
N ALA A 51 8.09 2.58 1.43
CA ALA A 51 8.94 2.19 0.31
C ALA A 51 9.36 0.72 0.44
N THR A 52 9.24 -0.02 -0.66
CA THR A 52 9.75 -1.40 -0.80
C THR A 52 11.14 -1.43 -1.42
N SER A 53 11.86 -2.53 -1.22
CA SER A 53 13.22 -2.73 -1.74
C SER A 53 13.23 -3.58 -3.02
N PHE A 54 14.37 -4.21 -3.32
CA PHE A 54 14.64 -4.89 -4.59
C PHE A 54 14.21 -6.36 -4.66
N GLU A 55 13.78 -6.96 -3.55
CA GLU A 55 13.19 -8.29 -3.56
C GLU A 55 11.70 -8.25 -3.19
N TYR A 56 10.96 -9.21 -3.72
CA TYR A 56 9.52 -9.34 -3.52
C TYR A 56 9.18 -9.42 -2.03
N SER A 57 8.18 -8.64 -1.63
CA SER A 57 7.77 -8.46 -0.23
C SER A 57 6.26 -8.65 -0.03
N CYS A 58 5.57 -9.44 -0.86
CA CYS A 58 4.18 -9.81 -0.60
C CYS A 58 3.94 -11.31 -0.63
N ARG A 59 3.07 -11.74 0.29
CA ARG A 59 3.01 -13.09 0.81
C ARG A 59 2.40 -14.06 -0.19
N ALA A 60 3.16 -15.06 -0.62
CA ALA A 60 2.71 -16.04 -1.62
C ALA A 60 1.68 -17.08 -1.09
N ASP A 61 1.48 -17.20 0.21
CA ASP A 61 0.61 -18.20 0.88
C ASP A 61 -0.71 -17.62 1.43
N CYS A 62 -0.99 -16.35 1.16
CA CYS A 62 -2.22 -15.67 1.54
C CYS A 62 -3.37 -16.09 0.60
N GLY A 63 -4.39 -16.77 1.14
CA GLY A 63 -5.65 -17.08 0.46
C GLY A 63 -6.54 -15.85 0.27
N ALA A 64 -5.99 -14.74 -0.23
CA ALA A 64 -6.73 -13.60 -0.72
C ALA A 64 -6.59 -13.58 -2.24
N SER A 65 -7.71 -13.56 -2.96
CA SER A 65 -7.71 -13.35 -4.40
C SER A 65 -7.18 -11.94 -4.69
N TYR A 66 -5.89 -11.84 -4.97
CA TYR A 66 -5.35 -10.68 -5.66
C TYR A 66 -5.82 -10.77 -7.11
N THR A 67 -6.97 -10.16 -7.40
CA THR A 67 -7.21 -9.74 -8.78
C THR A 67 -6.32 -8.52 -8.97
N LEU A 68 -5.05 -8.75 -9.36
CA LEU A 68 -4.27 -7.73 -10.05
C LEU A 68 -5.00 -7.47 -11.36
N THR A 69 -6.03 -6.63 -11.31
CA THR A 69 -6.40 -5.90 -12.50
C THR A 69 -5.17 -5.04 -12.74
N VAL A 70 -4.46 -5.29 -13.84
CA VAL A 70 -3.55 -4.30 -14.41
C VAL A 70 -4.47 -3.14 -14.81
N SER A 71 -4.87 -2.35 -13.81
CA SER A 71 -5.63 -1.14 -14.00
C SER A 71 -4.61 -0.15 -14.53
N LEU A 72 -4.90 0.41 -15.70
CA LEU A 72 -4.23 1.61 -16.13
C LEU A 72 -4.43 2.61 -14.98
N LEU A 73 -3.33 2.90 -14.30
CA LEU A 73 -3.25 3.94 -13.29
C LEU A 73 -3.87 5.21 -13.89
N ASP A 74 -4.74 5.88 -13.13
CA ASP A 74 -5.22 7.18 -13.54
C ASP A 74 -4.07 8.21 -13.53
N GLU A 75 -4.34 9.47 -13.87
CA GLU A 75 -3.33 10.53 -13.86
C GLU A 75 -2.66 10.75 -12.50
N ASN A 76 -3.27 10.26 -11.41
CA ASN A 76 -2.78 10.34 -10.03
C ASN A 76 -2.18 9.02 -9.53
N HIS A 77 -2.13 7.99 -10.38
CA HIS A 77 -1.74 6.64 -10.02
C HIS A 77 -2.55 6.01 -8.87
N GLU A 78 -3.84 6.32 -8.78
CA GLU A 78 -4.76 5.74 -7.80
C GLU A 78 -5.33 4.40 -8.27
N THR A 79 -5.61 3.50 -7.32
CA THR A 79 -6.34 2.26 -7.56
C THR A 79 -7.46 2.12 -6.54
N SER A 80 -8.68 1.85 -7.01
CA SER A 80 -9.87 1.74 -6.15
C SER A 80 -10.76 0.57 -6.59
N HIS A 81 -11.44 -0.04 -5.60
CA HIS A 81 -12.38 -1.12 -5.84
C HIS A 81 -13.50 -1.11 -4.78
N THR A 82 -14.73 -1.47 -5.19
CA THR A 82 -15.89 -1.54 -4.30
C THR A 82 -16.49 -2.94 -4.35
N PHE A 83 -16.54 -3.61 -3.20
CA PHE A 83 -17.18 -4.91 -3.06
C PHE A 83 -18.67 -4.74 -2.75
N VAL A 84 -19.53 -5.25 -3.63
CA VAL A 84 -21.00 -5.30 -3.45
C VAL A 84 -21.48 -6.75 -3.49
N ASP A 85 -22.64 -7.03 -2.90
CA ASP A 85 -23.29 -8.34 -2.94
C ASP A 85 -22.43 -9.53 -2.47
N TYR A 86 -21.47 -9.29 -1.56
CA TYR A 86 -20.55 -10.31 -1.01
C TYR A 86 -21.20 -11.33 -0.06
N GLY A 87 -22.52 -11.21 0.16
CA GLY A 87 -23.30 -12.11 1.00
C GLY A 87 -23.14 -11.88 2.51
N PRO A 88 -23.95 -12.57 3.33
CA PRO A 88 -23.86 -12.46 4.78
C PRO A 88 -22.60 -13.17 5.30
N GLY A 89 -21.99 -12.63 6.37
CA GLY A 89 -20.95 -13.33 7.12
C GLY A 89 -19.56 -12.69 7.09
N LEU A 90 -19.36 -11.58 6.38
CA LEU A 90 -18.11 -10.80 6.47
C LEU A 90 -17.87 -10.34 7.92
N ARG A 91 -16.64 -10.54 8.43
CA ARG A 91 -16.24 -10.17 9.80
C ARG A 91 -14.93 -9.41 9.86
N PHE A 92 -14.01 -9.71 8.95
CA PHE A 92 -12.69 -9.13 8.91
C PHE A 92 -12.32 -8.82 7.46
N ILE A 93 -11.52 -7.78 7.29
CA ILE A 93 -10.89 -7.42 6.02
C ILE A 93 -9.39 -7.61 6.23
N SER A 94 -8.76 -8.41 5.38
CA SER A 94 -7.30 -8.49 5.30
C SER A 94 -6.87 -7.60 4.14
N PHE A 95 -6.02 -6.61 4.41
CA PHE A 95 -5.49 -5.68 3.44
C PHE A 95 -3.98 -5.84 3.40
N GLU A 96 -3.43 -6.15 2.22
CA GLU A 96 -2.01 -6.33 1.99
C GLU A 96 -1.62 -5.63 0.69
N HIS A 97 -0.46 -4.99 0.69
CA HIS A 97 0.18 -4.44 -0.49
C HIS A 97 1.68 -4.75 -0.46
N GLY A 98 2.31 -4.76 -1.61
CA GLY A 98 3.74 -5.00 -1.72
C GLY A 98 4.24 -4.72 -3.11
N GLY A 99 5.54 -4.83 -3.28
CA GLY A 99 6.23 -4.47 -4.50
C GLY A 99 7.67 -4.91 -4.51
N GLN A 100 8.27 -4.82 -5.68
CA GLN A 100 9.71 -4.98 -5.87
C GLN A 100 10.18 -4.01 -6.94
N ASP A 101 11.43 -3.57 -6.84
CA ASP A 101 12.10 -2.93 -7.96
C ASP A 101 12.26 -3.92 -9.14
N THR A 102 12.06 -3.43 -10.36
CA THR A 102 12.26 -4.22 -11.59
C THR A 102 13.71 -4.26 -12.05
N LYS A 103 14.55 -3.37 -11.52
CA LYS A 103 15.97 -3.25 -11.87
C LYS A 103 16.91 -3.91 -10.86
N TYR A 104 16.38 -4.45 -9.77
CA TYR A 104 17.11 -5.09 -8.68
C TYR A 104 18.23 -4.19 -8.11
N TRP A 105 17.98 -2.88 -8.04
CA TRP A 105 18.92 -1.92 -7.47
C TRP A 105 18.87 -1.95 -5.95
N GLN A 106 20.03 -2.13 -5.32
CA GLN A 106 20.16 -2.09 -3.86
C GLN A 106 19.65 -0.75 -3.30
N GLY A 107 18.84 -0.79 -2.25
CA GLY A 107 18.12 0.37 -1.69
C GLY A 107 16.59 0.28 -1.83
N TRP A 108 15.93 1.42 -1.62
CA TRP A 108 14.46 1.56 -1.65
C TRP A 108 13.96 2.17 -2.96
N PHE A 109 14.31 1.51 -4.07
CA PHE A 109 13.88 1.89 -5.42
C PHE A 109 12.63 1.13 -5.90
N GLY A 110 12.01 0.34 -5.01
CA GLY A 110 10.78 -0.39 -5.30
C GLY A 110 9.55 0.52 -5.34
N ILE A 111 8.39 -0.11 -5.13
CA ILE A 111 7.09 0.58 -5.09
C ILE A 111 7.02 1.46 -3.84
N ARG A 112 6.48 2.67 -4.03
CA ARG A 112 6.10 3.60 -2.97
C ARG A 112 4.59 3.58 -2.80
N VAL A 113 4.09 3.43 -1.58
CA VAL A 113 2.65 3.40 -1.29
C VAL A 113 2.30 4.33 -0.12
N THR A 114 1.22 5.09 -0.25
CA THR A 114 0.69 5.99 0.77
C THR A 114 -0.81 6.19 0.54
N GLY A 115 -1.52 6.88 1.44
CA GLY A 115 -2.92 7.24 1.24
C GLY A 115 -3.89 6.04 1.20
N SER A 116 -3.48 4.87 1.70
CA SER A 116 -4.31 3.66 1.64
C SER A 116 -5.59 3.83 2.45
N SER A 117 -6.73 3.47 1.88
CA SER A 117 -8.00 3.58 2.59
C SER A 117 -8.93 2.38 2.40
N VAL A 118 -9.64 2.05 3.47
CA VAL A 118 -10.77 1.12 3.45
C VAL A 118 -11.91 1.81 4.17
N THR A 119 -13.01 2.04 3.46
CA THR A 119 -14.22 2.67 4.00
C THR A 119 -15.40 1.71 3.91
N ILE A 120 -16.40 1.96 4.74
CA ILE A 120 -17.71 1.30 4.64
C ILE A 120 -18.73 2.38 4.34
N ASP A 121 -19.36 2.26 3.18
CA ASP A 121 -20.53 3.03 2.80
C ASP A 121 -21.78 2.22 3.14
N ILE A 122 -22.66 2.81 3.97
CA ILE A 122 -23.91 2.21 4.48
C ILE A 122 -25.09 2.92 3.83
#